data_AF-A0A3D2IEZ9-F1
#
_entry.id   AF-A0A3D2IEZ9-F1
#
_cell.length_a   1.000
_cell.length_b   1.000
_cell.length_c   1.000
_cell.angle_alpha   90.00
_cell.angle_beta   90.00
_cell.angle_gamma   90.00
#
_symmetry.space_group_name_H-M   'P 1'
#
loop_
_entity.id
_entity.type
_entity.pdbx_description
1 polymer ?
#
loop_
_entity_poly.entity_id
_entity_poly.type
_entity_poly.pdbx_seq_one_letter_code
_entity_poly.pdbx_strand_id
1 'polypeptide(L)'
;RYKTTVELSKFSEHRITFDLADLAFEKSDPNRRNKSDRTMNIQSMLVIVDSLSGEISKQFDNVMSLTNTLPDVNRGNEGRINRFQDTFDTEKDTTLLTGSIVVNSQSKLKDQKKLFQRSISNLNNYKASLQNVQANINFRTKSVNRYLVEIHKKFSIPFACIVFIILGAPIGIMTKRGNFGVAALISTVILTFYWISLIQGEKLADRLFVSPFIGMWSFNIVFSIIGIIL
;
A
#
# COMPACT_ATOMS: atom_id res chain seq x y z
N ARG A 1 -60.29 -2.04 11.55
CA ARG A 1 -59.63 -1.47 10.35
C ARG A 1 -59.10 -0.10 10.77
N TYR A 2 -57.83 -0.01 11.19
CA TYR A 2 -57.25 1.24 11.71
C TYR A 2 -56.88 2.15 10.54
N LYS A 3 -57.37 3.40 10.55
CA LYS A 3 -57.13 4.40 9.52
C LYS A 3 -55.94 5.23 9.97
N THR A 4 -54.78 5.02 9.35
CA THR A 4 -53.57 5.81 9.62
C THR A 4 -53.71 7.16 8.95
N THR A 5 -53.83 8.23 9.74
CA THR A 5 -53.81 9.62 9.24
C THR A 5 -52.36 10.07 9.18
N VAL A 6 -51.88 10.45 8.00
CA VAL A 6 -50.53 10.99 7.80
C VAL A 6 -50.64 12.50 7.67
N GLU A 7 -50.02 13.24 8.59
CA GLU A 7 -49.95 14.71 8.50
C GLU A 7 -48.69 15.13 7.74
N LEU A 8 -48.90 15.84 6.63
CA LEU A 8 -47.84 16.41 5.80
C LEU A 8 -47.63 17.87 6.21
N SER A 9 -46.58 18.13 7.00
CA SER A 9 -46.16 19.50 7.31
C SER A 9 -45.31 20.06 6.17
N LYS A 10 -45.76 21.17 5.57
CA LYS A 10 -45.07 21.88 4.48
C LYS A 10 -44.61 23.25 5.00
N PHE A 11 -43.31 23.47 5.07
CA PHE A 11 -42.72 24.73 5.51
C PHE A 11 -42.48 25.67 4.31
N SER A 12 -42.77 26.96 4.47
CA SER A 12 -42.53 27.99 3.44
C SER A 12 -41.10 28.50 3.43
N GLU A 13 -40.45 28.56 4.59
CA GLU A 13 -39.09 29.06 4.76
C GLU A 13 -38.34 28.16 5.75
N HIS A 14 -37.20 27.63 5.31
CA HIS A 14 -36.30 26.86 6.16
C HIS A 14 -35.09 27.74 6.48
N ARG A 15 -34.97 28.18 7.74
CA ARG A 15 -33.85 28.99 8.21
C ARG A 15 -32.83 28.10 8.88
N ILE A 16 -31.69 27.90 8.24
CA ILE A 16 -30.54 27.21 8.82
C ILE A 16 -29.74 28.24 9.61
N THR A 17 -29.78 28.17 10.93
CA THR A 17 -28.90 28.96 11.80
C THR A 17 -27.60 28.20 12.01
N PHE A 18 -26.51 28.68 11.41
CA PHE A 18 -25.17 28.17 11.68
C PHE A 18 -24.62 28.85 12.94
N ASP A 19 -24.32 28.07 13.96
CA ASP A 19 -23.59 28.56 15.13
C ASP A 19 -22.13 28.82 14.73
N LEU A 20 -21.73 30.09 14.77
CA LEU A 20 -20.37 30.52 14.43
C LEU A 20 -19.37 30.23 15.56
N ALA A 21 -19.83 29.84 16.75
CA ALA A 21 -18.95 29.47 17.86
C ALA A 21 -18.11 28.22 17.54
N ASP A 22 -18.63 27.28 16.75
CA ASP A 22 -17.91 26.09 16.26
C ASP A 22 -16.98 26.39 15.06
N LEU A 23 -17.11 27.60 14.49
CA LEU A 23 -16.18 28.17 13.49
C LEU A 23 -15.21 29.17 14.12
N ALA A 24 -15.33 29.45 15.43
CA ALA A 24 -14.33 30.22 16.14
C ALA A 24 -13.00 29.49 15.96
N PHE A 25 -11.98 30.21 15.47
CA PHE A 25 -10.69 29.67 15.07
C PHE A 25 -10.03 28.84 16.20
N GLU A 26 -10.40 27.58 16.33
CA GLU A 26 -9.65 26.62 17.11
C GLU A 26 -8.34 26.40 16.34
N LYS A 27 -7.21 26.71 16.97
CA LYS A 27 -5.89 26.55 16.37
C LYS A 27 -5.79 25.09 15.96
N SER A 28 -5.83 24.82 14.65
CA SER A 28 -5.94 23.48 14.10
C SER A 28 -4.85 22.60 14.71
N ASP A 29 -5.24 21.65 15.56
CA ASP A 29 -4.31 20.75 16.21
C ASP A 29 -3.58 19.92 15.13
N PRO A 30 -2.25 20.08 14.97
CA PRO A 30 -1.49 19.39 13.94
C PRO A 30 -1.54 17.86 14.08
N ASN A 31 -1.95 17.33 15.24
CA ASN A 31 -2.04 15.90 15.50
C ASN A 31 -3.44 15.30 15.31
N ARG A 32 -4.50 16.14 15.20
CA ARG A 32 -5.90 15.68 15.33
C ARG A 32 -6.63 15.54 14.00
N ARG A 33 -6.13 16.15 12.93
CA ARG A 33 -6.63 15.93 11.57
C ARG A 33 -5.67 15.02 10.83
N ASN A 34 -6.16 13.87 10.38
CA ASN A 34 -5.57 13.14 9.26
C ASN A 34 -5.59 14.08 8.06
N LYS A 35 -4.53 14.89 7.93
CA LYS A 35 -4.35 15.80 6.81
C LYS A 35 -4.35 14.92 5.56
N SER A 36 -5.28 15.16 4.63
CA SER A 36 -5.23 14.46 3.35
C SER A 36 -3.83 14.66 2.77
N ASP A 37 -3.21 13.56 2.37
CA ASP A 37 -1.97 13.49 1.59
C ASP A 37 -1.79 14.68 0.62
N ARG A 38 -2.86 15.07 -0.08
CA ARG A 38 -2.89 16.22 -1.01
C ARG A 38 -2.55 17.58 -0.36
N THR A 39 -3.06 17.85 0.85
CA THR A 39 -2.89 19.14 1.55
C THR A 39 -1.69 19.17 2.51
N MET A 40 -0.92 18.09 2.56
CA MET A 40 0.24 18.00 3.44
C MET A 40 1.48 18.71 2.87
N ASN A 41 2.36 19.19 3.75
CA ASN A 41 3.65 19.76 3.36
C ASN A 41 4.63 18.63 2.96
N ILE A 42 5.51 18.89 2.00
CA ILE A 42 6.52 17.94 1.51
C ILE A 42 7.42 17.45 2.65
N GLN A 43 7.86 18.34 3.54
CA GLN A 43 8.71 17.95 4.68
C GLN A 43 8.03 16.93 5.59
N SER A 44 6.74 17.14 5.89
CA SER A 44 5.94 16.19 6.65
C SER A 44 5.77 14.86 5.90
N MET A 45 5.65 14.89 4.56
CA MET A 45 5.55 13.66 3.75
C MET A 45 6.85 12.86 3.82
N LEU A 46 8.00 13.52 3.75
CA LEU A 46 9.30 12.86 3.85
C LEU A 46 9.49 12.18 5.21
N VAL A 47 9.11 12.84 6.31
CA VAL A 47 9.15 12.21 7.65
C VAL A 47 8.28 10.96 7.71
N ILE A 48 7.09 10.98 7.11
CA ILE A 48 6.23 9.79 7.05
C ILE A 48 6.87 8.69 6.18
N VAL A 49 7.45 9.04 5.04
CA VAL A 49 8.17 8.10 4.17
C VAL A 49 9.34 7.44 4.90
N ASP A 50 10.14 8.22 5.64
CA ASP A 50 11.27 7.72 6.41
C ASP A 50 10.81 6.81 7.54
N SER A 51 9.76 7.21 8.27
CA SER A 51 9.15 6.38 9.31
C SER A 51 8.61 5.07 8.77
N LEU A 52 7.92 5.09 7.62
CA LEU A 52 7.39 3.89 6.98
C LEU A 52 8.51 2.98 6.47
N SER A 53 9.56 3.54 5.88
CA SER A 53 10.72 2.81 5.35
C SER A 53 11.52 2.15 6.48
N GLY A 54 11.69 2.85 7.60
CA GLY A 54 12.31 2.30 8.80
C GLY A 54 11.51 1.14 9.41
N GLU A 55 10.19 1.24 9.45
CA GLU A 55 9.32 0.16 9.92
C GLU A 55 9.36 -1.07 9.00
N ILE A 56 9.42 -0.87 7.68
CA ILE A 56 9.61 -1.96 6.72
C ILE A 56 10.93 -2.70 6.97
N SER A 57 12.03 -1.98 7.21
CA SER A 57 13.33 -2.61 7.51
C SER A 57 13.30 -3.41 8.82
N LYS A 58 12.73 -2.85 9.88
CA LYS A 58 12.58 -3.55 11.17
C LYS A 58 11.75 -4.84 11.04
N GLN A 59 10.67 -4.80 10.26
CA GLN A 59 9.86 -5.99 9.98
C GLN A 59 10.66 -7.06 9.25
N PHE A 60 11.48 -6.66 8.28
CA PHE A 60 12.35 -7.57 7.55
C PHE A 60 13.37 -8.24 8.46
N ASP A 61 14.03 -7.47 9.34
CA ASP A 61 14.98 -7.99 10.32
C ASP A 61 14.33 -8.97 11.31
N ASN A 62 13.13 -8.64 11.80
CA ASN A 62 12.35 -9.52 12.68
C ASN A 62 12.02 -10.85 12.00
N VAL A 63 11.59 -10.83 10.73
CA VAL A 63 11.33 -12.09 9.98
C VAL A 63 12.62 -12.87 9.75
N MET A 64 13.71 -12.20 9.35
CA MET A 64 14.99 -12.88 9.10
C MET A 64 15.53 -13.56 10.37
N SER A 65 15.36 -12.91 11.53
CA SER A 65 15.72 -13.49 12.83
C SER A 65 14.90 -14.75 13.18
N LEU A 66 13.63 -14.79 12.78
CA LEU A 66 12.74 -15.95 12.96
C LEU A 66 13.06 -17.09 11.96
N THR A 67 13.62 -16.75 10.79
CA THR A 67 13.90 -17.73 9.73
C THR A 67 15.12 -18.60 10.06
N ASN A 68 16.05 -18.08 10.88
CA ASN A 68 17.22 -18.83 11.36
C ASN A 68 16.90 -19.76 12.53
N THR A 69 15.70 -19.69 13.11
CA THR A 69 15.23 -20.71 14.03
C THR A 69 14.44 -21.73 13.23
N LEU A 70 15.10 -22.84 12.88
CA LEU A 70 14.39 -24.07 12.53
C LEU A 70 13.25 -24.27 13.55
N PRO A 71 12.05 -24.72 13.14
CA PRO A 71 10.97 -24.98 14.07
C PRO A 71 11.49 -25.95 15.12
N ASP A 72 11.74 -25.42 16.31
CA ASP A 72 12.23 -26.22 17.42
C ASP A 72 11.08 -27.11 17.88
N VAL A 73 10.99 -28.29 17.26
CA VAL A 73 10.00 -29.32 17.57
C VAL A 73 10.11 -29.76 19.05
N ASN A 74 11.21 -29.42 19.75
CA ASN A 74 11.44 -29.75 21.15
C ASN A 74 10.96 -28.70 22.16
N ARG A 75 10.58 -27.49 21.75
CA ARG A 75 10.23 -26.40 22.70
C ARG A 75 8.94 -26.61 23.50
N GLY A 76 8.16 -27.63 23.15
CA GLY A 76 6.98 -28.05 23.93
C GLY A 76 7.28 -29.00 25.09
N ASN A 77 8.52 -29.51 25.22
CA ASN A 77 8.84 -30.61 26.13
C ASN A 77 10.00 -30.36 27.10
N GLU A 78 10.61 -29.17 27.15
CA GLU A 78 11.72 -28.90 28.10
C GLU A 78 11.29 -29.00 29.58
N GLY A 79 10.00 -28.95 29.88
CA GLY A 79 9.48 -29.16 31.24
C GLY A 79 9.27 -30.62 31.67
N ARG A 80 9.44 -31.64 30.80
CA ARG A 80 9.03 -33.03 31.11
C ARG A 80 9.91 -34.16 30.55
N ILE A 81 11.20 -33.91 30.24
CA ILE A 81 12.11 -35.00 29.79
C ILE A 81 12.50 -35.96 30.93
N ASN A 82 12.21 -35.64 32.19
CA ASN A 82 12.54 -36.49 33.34
C ASN A 82 11.40 -37.44 33.77
N ARG A 83 10.83 -38.25 32.86
CA ARG A 83 10.14 -39.51 33.24
C ARG A 83 9.80 -40.40 32.03
N PHE A 84 10.79 -41.09 31.46
CA PHE A 84 10.56 -42.26 30.61
C PHE A 84 11.37 -43.46 31.13
N GLN A 85 11.29 -43.67 32.44
CA GLN A 85 11.30 -45.03 32.99
C GLN A 85 9.81 -45.32 33.19
N ASP A 86 9.21 -46.16 32.34
CA ASP A 86 8.22 -47.16 32.77
C ASP A 86 7.60 -47.88 31.57
N THR A 87 7.84 -49.18 31.58
CA THR A 87 7.05 -50.30 31.05
C THR A 87 6.78 -50.34 29.56
N PHE A 88 7.62 -51.14 28.89
CA PHE A 88 7.39 -51.69 27.56
C PHE A 88 6.24 -52.70 27.61
N ASP A 89 4.99 -52.23 27.51
CA ASP A 89 3.87 -53.12 27.19
C ASP A 89 3.73 -53.28 25.68
N THR A 90 3.85 -54.55 25.29
CA THR A 90 3.84 -55.06 23.94
C THR A 90 2.41 -55.07 23.41
N GLU A 91 2.05 -54.16 22.51
CA GLU A 91 0.89 -54.34 21.65
C GLU A 91 1.17 -53.85 20.24
N LYS A 92 0.86 -54.74 19.28
CA LYS A 92 1.11 -54.64 17.84
C LYS A 92 0.56 -53.34 17.26
N ASP A 93 1.43 -52.39 16.95
CA ASP A 93 1.13 -51.37 15.95
C ASP A 93 2.43 -51.05 15.20
N THR A 94 2.48 -51.53 13.95
CA THR A 94 3.62 -51.44 13.03
C THR A 94 4.09 -50.00 12.87
N THR A 95 5.30 -49.70 13.33
CA THR A 95 5.93 -48.38 13.19
C THR A 95 6.27 -48.10 11.72
N LEU A 96 5.93 -46.91 11.22
CA LEU A 96 6.32 -46.47 9.88
C LEU A 96 7.64 -45.71 9.96
N LEU A 97 8.72 -46.34 9.50
CA LEU A 97 10.03 -45.69 9.32
C LEU A 97 9.88 -44.56 8.31
N THR A 98 9.80 -43.33 8.80
CA THR A 98 9.79 -42.12 7.96
C THR A 98 11.19 -41.50 7.98
N GLY A 99 11.59 -40.79 6.92
CA GLY A 99 12.92 -40.14 6.81
C GLY A 99 13.22 -39.06 7.87
N SER A 100 12.33 -38.82 8.83
CA SER A 100 12.53 -37.89 9.95
C SER A 100 12.88 -38.63 11.24
N ILE A 101 14.07 -38.37 11.78
CA ILE A 101 14.65 -39.01 12.98
C ILE A 101 13.75 -38.83 14.23
N VAL A 102 13.05 -37.70 14.34
CA VAL A 102 12.20 -37.34 15.50
C VAL A 102 10.86 -38.08 15.54
N VAL A 103 10.29 -38.44 14.39
CA VAL A 103 9.02 -39.18 14.32
C VAL A 103 9.25 -40.66 14.59
N ASN A 104 10.44 -41.15 14.22
CA ASN A 104 10.82 -42.55 14.33
C ASN A 104 11.23 -42.96 15.76
N SER A 105 11.42 -42.00 16.67
CA SER A 105 11.75 -42.25 18.08
C SER A 105 10.51 -42.51 18.97
N GLN A 106 9.30 -42.53 18.41
CA GLN A 106 8.04 -42.69 19.14
C GLN A 106 7.50 -44.11 18.95
N SER A 107 7.26 -44.82 20.05
CA SER A 107 6.88 -46.25 20.05
C SER A 107 5.41 -46.52 19.67
N LYS A 108 4.53 -45.50 19.65
CA LYS A 108 3.10 -45.65 19.36
C LYS A 108 2.67 -44.85 18.11
N LEU A 109 1.91 -45.49 17.23
CA LEU A 109 1.42 -44.92 15.96
C LEU A 109 0.47 -43.73 16.16
N LYS A 110 -0.30 -43.71 17.26
CA LYS A 110 -1.15 -42.57 17.67
C LYS A 110 -0.33 -41.33 18.02
N ASP A 111 0.81 -41.49 18.68
CA ASP A 111 1.68 -40.37 19.09
C ASP A 111 2.44 -39.80 17.89
N GLN A 112 2.89 -40.66 16.95
CA GLN A 112 3.45 -40.23 15.67
C GLN A 112 2.45 -39.38 14.86
N LYS A 113 1.19 -39.82 14.74
CA LYS A 113 0.13 -39.07 14.05
C LYS A 113 -0.13 -37.72 14.72
N LYS A 114 -0.16 -37.66 16.05
CA LYS A 114 -0.38 -36.41 16.81
C LYS A 114 0.76 -35.41 16.63
N LEU A 115 2.02 -35.87 16.61
CA LEU A 115 3.19 -35.04 16.33
C LEU A 115 3.19 -34.53 14.89
N PHE A 116 2.84 -35.40 13.93
CA PHE A 116 2.71 -35.01 12.53
C PHE A 116 1.61 -33.97 12.33
N GLN A 117 0.43 -34.17 12.93
CA GLN A 117 -0.67 -33.21 12.88
C GLN A 117 -0.28 -31.87 13.50
N ARG A 118 0.39 -31.86 14.67
CA ARG A 118 0.91 -30.62 15.29
C ARG A 118 1.92 -29.92 14.40
N SER A 119 2.81 -30.67 13.75
CA SER A 119 3.81 -30.12 12.83
C SER A 119 3.14 -29.48 11.61
N ILE A 120 2.14 -30.15 11.02
CA ILE A 120 1.33 -29.58 9.94
C ILE A 120 0.59 -28.32 10.41
N SER A 121 -0.04 -28.33 11.59
CA SER A 121 -0.70 -27.15 12.15
C SER A 121 0.28 -25.99 12.35
N ASN A 122 1.48 -26.25 12.87
CA ASN A 122 2.52 -25.25 13.03
C ASN A 122 2.96 -24.68 11.68
N LEU A 123 3.20 -25.52 10.67
CA LEU A 123 3.55 -25.09 9.32
C LEU A 123 2.47 -24.22 8.68
N ASN A 124 1.19 -24.58 8.86
CA ASN A 124 0.07 -23.77 8.39
C ASN A 124 0.03 -22.40 9.09
N ASN A 125 0.30 -22.35 10.40
CA ASN A 125 0.38 -21.10 11.17
C ASN A 125 1.56 -20.23 10.69
N TYR A 126 2.73 -20.82 10.42
CA TYR A 126 3.87 -20.11 9.85
C TYR A 126 3.56 -19.55 8.47
N LYS A 127 2.94 -20.35 7.59
CA LYS A 127 2.51 -19.90 6.26
C LYS A 127 1.55 -18.72 6.35
N ALA A 128 0.56 -18.79 7.25
CA ALA A 128 -0.37 -17.68 7.48
C ALA A 128 0.36 -16.43 7.99
N SER A 129 1.31 -16.57 8.92
CA SER A 129 2.13 -15.47 9.41
C SER A 129 2.94 -14.80 8.29
N LEU A 130 3.60 -15.59 7.44
CA LEU A 130 4.37 -15.07 6.30
C LEU A 130 3.48 -14.33 5.29
N GLN A 131 2.27 -14.84 5.02
CA GLN A 131 1.29 -14.16 4.18
C GLN A 131 0.86 -12.82 4.79
N ASN A 132 0.65 -12.77 6.11
CA ASN A 132 0.34 -11.52 6.80
C ASN A 132 1.51 -10.52 6.73
N VAL A 133 2.75 -10.95 6.92
CA VAL A 133 3.91 -10.04 6.78
C VAL A 133 4.02 -9.51 5.36
N GLN A 134 3.88 -10.37 4.35
CA GLN A 134 3.90 -9.96 2.95
C GLN A 134 2.80 -8.94 2.64
N ALA A 135 1.58 -9.14 3.15
CA ALA A 135 0.49 -8.20 2.99
C ALA A 135 0.78 -6.84 3.67
N ASN A 136 1.35 -6.86 4.88
CA ASN A 136 1.72 -5.66 5.62
C ASN A 136 2.83 -4.87 4.92
N ILE A 137 3.87 -5.54 4.42
CA ILE A 137 4.95 -4.90 3.65
C ILE A 137 4.35 -4.26 2.40
N ASN A 138 3.57 -5.00 1.62
CA ASN A 138 2.96 -4.46 0.39
C ASN A 138 2.07 -3.24 0.65
N PHE A 139 1.30 -3.24 1.74
CA PHE A 139 0.47 -2.09 2.12
C PHE A 139 1.31 -0.86 2.49
N ARG A 140 2.39 -1.06 3.25
CA ARG A 140 3.30 0.02 3.64
C ARG A 140 4.06 0.57 2.43
N THR A 141 4.57 -0.29 1.54
CA THR A 141 5.23 0.15 0.31
C THR A 141 4.29 0.92 -0.60
N LYS A 142 3.02 0.50 -0.73
CA LYS A 142 1.98 1.29 -1.41
C LYS A 142 1.81 2.68 -0.82
N SER A 143 1.80 2.76 0.52
CA SER A 143 1.67 4.03 1.24
C SER A 143 2.87 4.95 0.99
N VAL A 144 4.10 4.41 1.05
CA VAL A 144 5.33 5.15 0.70
C VAL A 144 5.27 5.68 -0.73
N ASN A 145 4.93 4.82 -1.69
CA ASN A 145 4.85 5.23 -3.09
C ASN A 145 3.82 6.34 -3.31
N ARG A 146 2.65 6.27 -2.65
CA ARG A 146 1.63 7.33 -2.74
C ARG A 146 2.18 8.69 -2.31
N TYR A 147 2.89 8.75 -1.18
CA TYR A 147 3.52 10.00 -0.72
C TYR A 147 4.59 10.48 -1.70
N LEU A 148 5.43 9.59 -2.22
CA LEU A 148 6.46 9.96 -3.21
C LEU A 148 5.85 10.48 -4.52
N VAL A 149 4.74 9.89 -4.99
CA VAL A 149 3.99 10.36 -6.15
C VAL A 149 3.48 11.77 -5.92
N GLU A 150 2.88 12.04 -4.76
CA GLU A 150 2.38 13.36 -4.40
C GLU A 150 3.51 14.40 -4.34
N ILE A 151 4.68 14.03 -3.80
CA ILE A 151 5.87 14.89 -3.79
C ILE A 151 6.30 15.21 -5.23
N HIS A 152 6.50 14.19 -6.08
CA HIS A 152 6.93 14.41 -7.46
C HIS A 152 5.89 15.19 -8.27
N LYS A 153 4.59 14.99 -8.01
CA LYS A 153 3.50 15.76 -8.65
C LYS A 153 3.61 17.25 -8.37
N LYS A 154 3.93 17.64 -7.14
CA LYS A 154 4.10 19.05 -6.74
C LYS A 154 5.24 19.76 -7.50
N PHE A 155 6.25 19.02 -7.95
CA PHE A 155 7.35 19.56 -8.76
C PHE A 155 7.12 19.41 -10.28
N SER A 156 6.52 18.30 -10.71
CA SER A 156 6.31 17.97 -12.12
C SER A 156 5.31 18.93 -12.79
N ILE A 157 4.24 19.33 -12.09
CA ILE A 157 3.22 20.22 -12.67
C ILE A 157 3.79 21.62 -12.99
N PRO A 158 4.49 22.32 -12.07
CA PRO A 158 5.16 23.59 -12.42
C PRO A 158 6.22 23.43 -13.51
N PHE A 159 6.98 22.33 -13.51
CA PHE A 159 7.97 22.06 -14.55
C PHE A 159 7.34 21.90 -15.94
N ALA A 160 6.16 21.28 -16.02
CA ALA A 160 5.42 21.12 -17.26
C ALA A 160 5.09 22.47 -17.94
N CYS A 161 4.91 23.55 -17.17
CA CYS A 161 4.72 24.88 -17.74
C CYS A 161 5.91 25.32 -18.59
N ILE A 162 7.14 25.04 -18.14
CA ILE A 162 8.36 25.35 -18.89
C ILE A 162 8.41 24.50 -20.17
N VAL A 163 8.11 23.21 -20.05
CA VAL A 163 8.05 22.28 -21.19
C VAL A 163 7.03 22.76 -22.24
N PHE A 164 5.86 23.24 -21.81
CA PHE A 164 4.85 23.78 -22.73
C PHE A 164 5.27 25.06 -23.43
N ILE A 165 6.10 25.90 -22.80
CA ILE A 165 6.66 27.08 -23.48
C ILE A 165 7.62 26.64 -24.59
N ILE A 166 8.50 25.68 -24.29
CA ILE A 166 9.47 25.14 -25.26
C ILE A 166 8.73 24.47 -26.43
N LEU A 167 7.73 23.65 -26.15
CA LEU A 167 6.92 22.98 -27.16
C LEU A 167 6.00 23.96 -27.94
N GLY A 168 5.45 24.95 -27.25
CA GLY A 168 4.46 25.88 -27.78
C GLY A 168 5.06 26.91 -28.75
N ALA A 169 6.30 27.35 -28.52
CA ALA A 169 6.98 28.31 -29.38
C ALA A 169 7.10 27.85 -30.87
N PRO A 170 7.66 26.67 -31.19
CA PRO A 170 7.75 26.20 -32.57
C PRO A 170 6.38 25.90 -33.18
N ILE A 171 5.46 25.27 -32.42
CA ILE A 171 4.09 25.00 -32.89
C ILE A 171 3.34 26.30 -33.24
N GLY A 172 3.49 27.33 -32.42
CA GLY A 172 2.89 28.64 -32.63
C GLY A 172 3.44 29.35 -33.88
N ILE A 173 4.75 29.21 -34.14
CA ILE A 173 5.36 29.76 -35.38
C ILE A 173 4.83 29.03 -36.61
N MET A 174 4.65 27.71 -36.56
CA MET A 174 4.15 26.91 -37.69
C MET A 174 2.68 27.23 -38.05
N THR A 175 1.87 27.65 -37.08
CA THR A 175 0.43 27.95 -37.27
C THR A 175 0.14 29.39 -37.72
N LYS A 176 1.16 30.19 -38.07
CA LYS A 176 1.07 31.62 -38.44
C LYS A 176 0.16 32.01 -39.61
N ARG A 177 -0.43 31.07 -40.37
CA ARG A 177 -1.24 31.35 -41.58
C ARG A 177 -2.65 31.93 -41.32
N GLY A 178 -2.87 32.62 -40.20
CA GLY A 178 -4.13 33.35 -39.90
C GLY A 178 -5.26 32.52 -39.27
N ASN A 179 -5.07 31.21 -39.09
CA ASN A 179 -6.10 30.34 -38.50
C ASN A 179 -5.92 30.21 -36.98
N PHE A 180 -6.29 31.27 -36.23
CA PHE A 180 -6.26 31.28 -34.76
C PHE A 180 -6.96 30.04 -34.15
N GLY A 181 -8.08 29.61 -34.74
CA GLY A 181 -8.81 28.43 -34.29
C GLY A 181 -8.02 27.12 -34.38
N VAL A 182 -7.12 26.98 -35.37
CA VAL A 182 -6.28 25.77 -35.53
C VAL A 182 -5.24 25.69 -34.41
N ALA A 183 -4.58 26.81 -34.08
CA ALA A 183 -3.64 26.86 -32.97
C ALA A 183 -4.31 26.55 -31.62
N ALA A 184 -5.50 27.12 -31.38
CA ALA A 184 -6.28 26.85 -30.17
C ALA A 184 -6.71 25.38 -30.06
N LEU A 185 -7.12 24.75 -31.17
CA LEU A 185 -7.49 23.34 -31.21
C LEU A 185 -6.30 22.43 -30.91
N ILE A 186 -5.14 22.69 -31.53
CA ILE A 186 -3.90 21.94 -31.27
C ILE A 186 -3.48 22.08 -29.81
N SER A 187 -3.49 23.29 -29.26
CA SER A 187 -3.15 23.52 -27.85
C SER A 187 -4.08 22.77 -26.90
N THR A 188 -5.39 22.74 -27.22
CA THR A 188 -6.38 22.03 -26.40
C THR A 188 -6.12 20.53 -26.42
N VAL A 189 -5.87 19.94 -27.59
CA VAL A 189 -5.56 18.50 -27.72
C VAL A 189 -4.31 18.13 -26.93
N ILE A 190 -3.24 18.91 -27.05
CA ILE A 190 -1.98 18.68 -26.33
C ILE A 190 -2.18 18.75 -24.82
N LEU A 191 -2.95 19.74 -24.34
CA LEU A 191 -3.25 19.90 -22.92
C LEU A 191 -4.14 18.78 -22.37
N THR A 192 -5.15 18.35 -23.14
CA THR A 192 -5.99 17.20 -22.77
C THR A 192 -5.14 15.93 -22.69
N PHE A 193 -4.26 15.70 -23.66
CA PHE A 193 -3.37 14.55 -23.66
C PHE A 193 -2.42 14.57 -22.46
N TYR A 194 -1.87 15.73 -22.10
CA TYR A 194 -1.08 15.88 -20.87
C TYR A 194 -1.84 15.50 -19.61
N TRP A 195 -3.06 16.01 -19.43
CA TRP A 195 -3.86 15.70 -18.26
C TRP A 195 -4.16 14.20 -18.16
N ILE A 196 -4.46 13.55 -19.28
CA ILE A 196 -4.72 12.11 -19.30
C ILE A 196 -3.46 11.31 -18.97
N SER A 197 -2.30 11.71 -19.50
CA SER A 197 -1.02 11.08 -19.17
C SER A 197 -0.64 11.28 -17.71
N LEU A 198 -0.90 12.46 -17.13
CA LEU A 198 -0.65 12.74 -15.72
C LEU A 198 -1.47 11.82 -14.80
N ILE A 199 -2.78 11.71 -15.05
CA ILE A 199 -3.69 10.85 -14.28
C ILE A 199 -3.30 9.37 -14.44
N GLN A 200 -2.92 8.95 -15.64
CA GLN A 200 -2.47 7.58 -15.86
C GLN A 200 -1.15 7.30 -15.17
N GLY A 201 -0.17 8.21 -15.25
CA GLY A 201 1.12 8.10 -14.57
C GLY A 201 0.97 7.97 -13.05
N GLU A 202 0.11 8.78 -12.45
CA GLU A 202 -0.27 8.69 -11.03
C GLU A 202 -0.85 7.30 -10.70
N LYS A 203 -1.83 6.83 -11.48
CA LYS A 203 -2.45 5.51 -11.28
C LYS A 203 -1.46 4.35 -11.43
N LEU A 204 -0.51 4.44 -12.36
CA LEU A 204 0.49 3.40 -12.59
C LEU A 204 1.48 3.35 -11.41
N ALA A 205 1.91 4.52 -10.92
CA ALA A 205 2.84 4.63 -9.80
C ALA A 205 2.20 4.19 -8.47
N ASP A 206 0.94 4.57 -8.23
CA ASP A 206 0.15 4.15 -7.06
C ASP A 206 -0.02 2.62 -6.98
N ARG A 207 -0.07 1.96 -8.14
CA ARG A 207 -0.20 0.49 -8.24
C ARG A 207 1.16 -0.24 -8.22
N LEU A 208 2.27 0.48 -8.03
CA LEU A 208 3.64 -0.04 -8.12
C LEU A 208 4.01 -0.65 -9.48
N PHE A 209 3.31 -0.30 -10.57
CA PHE A 209 3.72 -0.75 -11.89
C PHE A 209 4.95 0.00 -12.39
N VAL A 210 5.09 1.27 -12.00
CA VAL A 210 6.23 2.14 -12.32
C VAL A 210 6.70 2.84 -11.07
N SER A 211 7.95 3.32 -11.07
CA SER A 211 8.43 4.14 -9.96
C SER A 211 7.69 5.50 -9.94
N PRO A 212 7.51 6.10 -8.76
CA PRO A 212 6.91 7.44 -8.62
C PRO A 212 7.58 8.50 -9.51
N PHE A 213 8.90 8.41 -9.67
CA PHE A 213 9.65 9.31 -10.55
C PHE A 213 9.25 9.14 -12.02
N ILE A 214 9.30 7.92 -12.55
CA ILE A 214 8.97 7.66 -13.96
C ILE A 214 7.50 7.97 -14.24
N GLY A 215 6.59 7.60 -13.33
CA GLY A 215 5.16 7.87 -13.47
C GLY A 215 4.86 9.36 -13.62
N MET A 216 5.51 10.23 -12.84
CA MET A 216 5.23 11.67 -12.86
C MET A 216 6.07 12.47 -13.85
N TRP A 217 7.24 11.99 -14.26
CA TRP A 217 8.18 12.75 -15.11
C TRP A 217 8.22 12.27 -16.56
N SER A 218 7.80 11.03 -16.85
CA SER A 218 7.86 10.44 -18.20
C SER A 218 7.32 11.37 -19.28
N PHE A 219 6.15 11.95 -19.05
CA PHE A 219 5.53 12.85 -20.02
C PHE A 219 6.32 14.14 -20.24
N ASN A 220 6.76 14.79 -19.15
CA ASN A 220 7.56 16.01 -19.22
C ASN A 220 8.86 15.77 -19.99
N ILE A 221 9.51 14.62 -19.76
CA ILE A 221 10.74 14.24 -20.46
C ILE A 221 10.46 14.05 -21.96
N VAL A 222 9.43 13.27 -22.32
CA VAL A 222 9.07 13.03 -23.73
C VAL A 222 8.74 14.34 -24.44
N PHE A 223 7.92 15.21 -23.84
CA PHE A 223 7.52 16.47 -24.45
C PHE A 223 8.67 17.48 -24.50
N SER A 224 9.57 17.47 -23.52
CA SER A 224 10.78 18.30 -23.56
C SER A 224 11.69 17.87 -24.71
N ILE A 225 11.86 16.56 -24.95
CA ILE A 225 12.66 16.07 -26.08
C ILE A 225 12.03 16.48 -27.40
N ILE A 226 10.71 16.29 -27.54
CA ILE A 226 9.97 16.70 -28.76
C ILE A 226 10.10 18.22 -28.98
N GLY A 227 9.90 19.02 -27.94
CA GLY A 227 9.98 20.48 -28.04
C GLY A 227 11.39 21.02 -28.35
N ILE A 228 12.45 20.29 -27.99
CA ILE A 228 13.83 20.65 -28.35
C ILE A 228 14.15 20.27 -29.81
N ILE A 229 13.53 19.20 -30.33
CA ILE A 229 13.75 18.72 -31.70
C ILE A 229 12.97 19.56 -32.72
N LEU A 230 11.81 20.11 -32.34
CA LEU A 230 10.91 20.87 -33.21
C LEU A 230 11.38 22.30 -33.47
#